data_AF-X0CI97-F1
#
_entry.id   AF-X0CI97-F1
#
_cell.length_a   1.000
_cell.length_b   1.000
_cell.length_c   1.000
_cell.angle_alpha   90.00
_cell.angle_beta   90.00
_cell.angle_gamma   90.00
#
_symmetry.space_group_name_H-M   'P 1'
#
loop_
_entity.id
_entity.type
_entity.pdbx_description
1 polymer ?
#
loop_
_entity_poly.entity_id
_entity_poly.type
_entity_poly.pdbx_seq_one_letter_code
_entity_poly.pdbx_strand_id
1 'polypeptide(L)'
;MSVLDRYGPEVQRVPADAPIEDIIALLKRDGGVFVKGLVSEADVDKAYDECRARLDSDVEWSGSFFPKETQRAPSLLALSPIYARSQVMNPVYQQVVDHFLTTRSWFWWGTERKESVSKPYLHSCTAMRIGPGGKAQPLHRDDYISHNIHNNIEKWDDERDVNRESAVGLFVAGSKVTKENGGTQFKSSTHVTDPPW
;
A
#
# COMPACT_ATOMS: atom_id res chain seq x y z
N MET A 1 -3.61 -2.15 -28.81
CA MET A 1 -3.05 -3.12 -27.86
C MET A 1 -3.34 -2.60 -26.47
N SER A 2 -3.78 -3.47 -25.57
CA SER A 2 -3.94 -3.15 -24.16
C SER A 2 -2.57 -2.87 -23.55
N VAL A 3 -2.51 -2.01 -22.53
CA VAL A 3 -1.29 -1.79 -21.72
C VAL A 3 -0.71 -3.12 -21.23
N LEU A 4 -1.58 -4.05 -20.84
CA LEU A 4 -1.21 -5.36 -20.30
C LEU A 4 -0.59 -6.32 -21.32
N ASP A 5 -0.75 -6.07 -22.63
CA ASP A 5 -0.15 -6.91 -23.68
C ASP A 5 1.39 -6.84 -23.67
N ARG A 6 1.96 -5.85 -22.96
CA ARG A 6 3.41 -5.66 -22.77
C ARG A 6 4.00 -6.48 -21.62
N TYR A 7 3.15 -7.10 -20.79
CA TYR A 7 3.56 -7.71 -19.53
C TYR A 7 3.18 -9.18 -19.45
N GLY A 8 4.06 -10.00 -18.86
CA GLY A 8 3.79 -11.40 -18.57
C GLY A 8 2.69 -11.59 -17.52
N PRO A 9 2.17 -12.82 -17.36
CA PRO A 9 1.11 -13.13 -16.39
C PRO A 9 1.57 -13.06 -14.93
N GLU A 10 2.87 -13.07 -14.67
CA GLU A 10 3.44 -12.90 -13.34
C GLU A 10 3.29 -11.47 -12.81
N VAL A 11 3.40 -11.32 -11.49
CA VAL A 11 3.49 -10.00 -10.85
C VAL A 11 4.73 -9.27 -11.36
N GLN A 12 4.50 -8.08 -11.90
CA GLN A 12 5.54 -7.32 -12.58
C GLN A 12 6.42 -6.49 -11.64
N ARG A 13 7.62 -6.21 -12.14
CA ARG A 13 8.56 -5.26 -11.55
C ARG A 13 8.87 -4.19 -12.58
N VAL A 14 8.49 -2.96 -12.30
CA VAL A 14 8.66 -1.82 -13.21
C VAL A 14 9.59 -0.77 -12.58
N PRO A 15 10.30 0.05 -13.37
CA PRO A 15 11.06 1.18 -12.83
C PRO A 15 10.14 2.30 -12.35
N ALA A 16 10.65 3.22 -11.51
CA ALA A 16 9.89 4.35 -10.97
C ALA A 16 9.42 5.36 -12.03
N ASP A 17 10.03 5.38 -13.20
CA ASP A 17 9.66 6.20 -14.35
C ASP A 17 8.74 5.47 -15.34
N ALA A 18 8.27 4.27 -14.99
CA ALA A 18 7.26 3.59 -15.79
C ALA A 18 5.99 4.45 -15.89
N PRO A 19 5.28 4.41 -17.04
CA PRO A 19 4.04 5.15 -17.19
C PRO A 19 3.03 4.80 -16.11
N ILE A 20 2.33 5.79 -15.57
CA ILE A 20 1.41 5.59 -14.45
C ILE A 20 0.26 4.65 -14.80
N GLU A 21 -0.18 4.68 -16.06
CA GLU A 21 -1.19 3.79 -16.61
C GLU A 21 -0.74 2.32 -16.57
N ASP A 22 0.57 2.05 -16.63
CA ASP A 22 1.12 0.70 -16.52
C ASP A 22 1.02 0.21 -15.08
N ILE A 23 1.40 1.06 -14.12
CA ILE A 23 1.29 0.78 -12.68
C ILE A 23 -0.16 0.53 -12.29
N ILE A 24 -1.09 1.40 -12.72
CA ILE A 24 -2.52 1.26 -12.43
C ILE A 24 -3.08 -0.01 -13.08
N ALA A 25 -2.74 -0.30 -14.35
CA ALA A 25 -3.22 -1.51 -15.03
C ALA A 25 -2.73 -2.79 -14.33
N LEU A 26 -1.48 -2.81 -13.87
CA LEU A 26 -0.91 -3.94 -13.13
C LEU A 26 -1.55 -4.10 -11.76
N LEU A 27 -1.78 -3.01 -11.02
CA LEU A 27 -2.52 -3.06 -9.74
C LEU A 27 -3.94 -3.61 -9.93
N LYS A 28 -4.66 -3.17 -10.96
CA LYS A 28 -6.00 -3.68 -11.29
C LYS A 28 -6.00 -5.18 -11.60
N ARG A 29 -4.97 -5.68 -12.30
CA ARG A 29 -4.86 -7.09 -12.70
C ARG A 29 -4.38 -8.00 -11.56
N ASP A 30 -3.36 -7.56 -10.82
CA ASP A 30 -2.58 -8.43 -9.93
C ASP A 30 -2.83 -8.14 -8.45
N GLY A 31 -3.37 -6.97 -8.11
CA GLY A 31 -3.51 -6.49 -6.74
C GLY A 31 -2.21 -5.97 -6.12
N GLY A 32 -1.11 -5.99 -6.88
CA GLY A 32 0.21 -5.54 -6.44
C GLY A 32 1.20 -5.41 -7.60
N VAL A 33 2.17 -4.51 -7.46
CA VAL A 33 3.26 -4.30 -8.41
C VAL A 33 4.51 -3.84 -7.66
N PHE A 34 5.69 -4.28 -8.09
CA PHE A 34 6.95 -3.77 -7.53
C PHE A 34 7.45 -2.60 -8.37
N VAL A 35 7.69 -1.45 -7.72
CA VAL A 35 8.25 -0.27 -8.38
C VAL A 35 9.69 -0.05 -7.89
N LYS A 36 10.67 -0.29 -8.76
CA LYS A 36 12.10 -0.19 -8.44
C LYS A 36 12.57 1.26 -8.44
N GLY A 37 13.28 1.66 -7.39
CA GLY A 37 13.84 3.00 -7.27
C GLY A 37 12.79 4.08 -7.00
N LEU A 38 11.62 3.72 -6.49
CA LEU A 38 10.55 4.68 -6.20
C LEU A 38 10.95 5.71 -5.13
N VAL A 39 11.74 5.26 -4.15
CA VAL A 39 12.32 6.06 -3.07
C VAL A 39 13.82 5.81 -3.09
N SER A 40 14.62 6.86 -2.95
CA SER A 40 16.08 6.73 -2.93
C SER A 40 16.56 6.02 -1.66
N GLU A 41 17.66 5.27 -1.75
CA GLU A 41 18.26 4.62 -0.57
C GLU A 41 18.62 5.65 0.51
N ALA A 42 19.12 6.83 0.10
CA ALA A 42 19.45 7.91 1.02
C ALA A 42 18.21 8.44 1.80
N ASP A 43 17.05 8.55 1.14
CA ASP A 43 15.82 8.98 1.82
C ASP A 43 15.27 7.88 2.75
N VAL A 44 15.43 6.61 2.37
CA VAL A 44 15.07 5.46 3.23
C VAL A 44 15.95 5.42 4.48
N ASP A 45 17.26 5.55 4.32
CA ASP A 45 18.22 5.58 5.44
C ASP A 45 17.95 6.77 6.36
N LYS A 46 17.65 7.94 5.78
CA LYS A 46 17.30 9.12 6.55
C LYS A 46 16.00 8.93 7.34
N ALA A 47 14.98 8.32 6.74
CA ALA A 47 13.72 8.00 7.42
C ALA A 47 13.95 7.01 8.57
N TYR A 48 14.80 6.01 8.34
CA TYR A 48 15.18 5.05 9.37
C TYR A 48 15.87 5.76 10.55
N ASP A 49 16.85 6.62 10.29
CA ASP A 49 17.53 7.38 11.35
C ASP A 49 16.57 8.25 12.18
N GLU A 50 15.62 8.91 11.52
CA GLU A 50 14.62 9.76 12.17
C GLU A 50 13.65 8.99 13.07
N CYS A 51 13.30 7.74 12.72
CA CYS A 51 12.42 6.89 13.53
C CYS A 51 13.15 5.89 14.44
N ARG A 52 14.48 5.77 14.33
CA ARG A 52 15.29 4.74 14.99
C ARG A 52 15.07 4.68 16.49
N ALA A 53 15.08 5.84 17.17
CA ALA A 53 14.87 5.89 18.62
C ALA A 53 13.55 5.25 19.04
N ARG A 54 12.49 5.41 18.23
CA ARG A 54 11.18 4.80 18.49
C ARG A 54 11.15 3.30 18.21
N LEU A 55 11.89 2.82 17.21
CA LEU A 55 12.08 1.38 16.95
C LEU A 55 12.85 0.72 18.10
N ASP A 56 13.93 1.34 18.54
CA ASP A 56 14.81 0.81 19.59
C ASP A 56 14.11 0.76 20.95
N SER A 57 13.19 1.69 21.21
CA SER A 57 12.38 1.73 22.43
C SER A 57 11.06 0.95 22.32
N ASP A 58 10.78 0.24 21.22
CA ASP A 58 9.54 -0.52 21.09
C ASP A 58 9.52 -1.70 22.07
N VAL A 59 8.34 -2.00 22.57
CA VAL A 59 8.11 -3.11 23.50
C VAL A 59 7.28 -4.20 22.84
N GLU A 60 7.37 -5.41 23.37
CA GLU A 60 6.60 -6.56 22.88
C GLU A 60 5.11 -6.22 22.78
N TRP A 61 4.48 -6.65 21.69
CA TRP A 61 3.05 -6.47 21.50
C TRP A 61 2.27 -7.41 22.42
N SER A 62 1.31 -6.85 23.16
CA SER A 62 0.34 -7.65 23.91
C SER A 62 -0.77 -8.19 22.98
N GLY A 63 -0.44 -9.13 22.10
CA GLY A 63 -1.37 -9.78 21.20
C GLY A 63 -0.69 -10.77 20.23
N SER A 64 -1.45 -11.37 19.33
CA SER A 64 -0.94 -12.42 18.43
C SER A 64 -0.46 -11.93 17.05
N PHE A 65 -0.73 -10.67 16.70
CA PHE A 65 -0.49 -10.17 15.34
C PHE A 65 0.99 -9.89 15.04
N PHE A 66 1.72 -9.32 16.00
CA PHE A 66 3.15 -9.04 15.87
C PHE A 66 3.95 -9.99 16.76
N PRO A 67 4.86 -10.81 16.17
CA PRO A 67 5.82 -11.58 16.95
C PRO A 67 6.71 -10.66 17.80
N LYS A 68 7.22 -11.18 18.93
CA LYS A 68 8.14 -10.43 19.82
C LYS A 68 9.42 -9.96 19.13
N GLU A 69 9.80 -10.60 18.03
CA GLU A 69 10.94 -10.23 17.18
C GLU A 69 10.65 -8.99 16.32
N THR A 70 9.40 -8.48 16.30
CA THR A 70 9.01 -7.32 15.50
C THR A 70 9.00 -6.05 16.33
N GLN A 71 9.86 -5.10 15.97
CA GLN A 71 9.85 -3.74 16.50
C GLN A 71 9.10 -2.80 15.56
N ARG A 72 8.37 -1.85 16.13
CA ARG A 72 7.53 -0.91 15.38
C ARG A 72 7.79 0.53 15.79
N ALA A 73 7.76 1.41 14.79
CA ALA A 73 7.66 2.84 14.99
C ALA A 73 6.39 3.35 14.31
N PRO A 74 5.24 3.34 15.02
CA PRO A 74 3.99 3.88 14.51
C PRO A 74 4.06 5.41 14.42
N SER A 75 3.14 6.00 13.66
CA SER A 75 3.06 7.46 13.45
C SER A 75 4.30 8.03 12.74
N LEU A 76 4.80 7.34 11.70
CA LEU A 76 5.98 7.78 10.95
C LEU A 76 5.89 9.22 10.44
N LEU A 77 4.70 9.70 10.10
CA LEU A 77 4.50 11.08 9.67
C LEU A 77 4.93 12.11 10.74
N ALA A 78 4.77 11.77 12.03
CA ALA A 78 5.20 12.61 13.15
C ALA A 78 6.68 12.43 13.50
N LEU A 79 7.29 11.31 13.11
CA LEU A 79 8.67 10.97 13.45
C LEU A 79 9.67 11.40 12.36
N SER A 80 9.26 11.39 11.10
CA SER A 80 10.16 11.54 9.96
C SER A 80 9.63 12.53 8.92
N PRO A 81 10.17 13.76 8.88
CA PRO A 81 9.88 14.70 7.80
C PRO A 81 10.30 14.19 6.42
N ILE A 82 11.37 13.37 6.32
CA ILE A 82 11.76 12.83 5.02
C ILE A 82 10.75 11.78 4.53
N TYR A 83 10.25 10.91 5.41
CA TYR A 83 9.18 9.95 5.09
C TYR A 83 7.94 10.64 4.50
N ALA A 84 7.53 11.75 5.12
CA ALA A 84 6.40 12.55 4.63
C ALA A 84 6.63 13.03 3.18
N ARG A 85 7.84 13.51 2.86
CA ARG A 85 8.15 14.09 1.55
C ARG A 85 8.44 13.05 0.48
N SER A 86 9.22 12.01 0.79
CA SER A 86 9.74 11.06 -0.20
C SER A 86 8.84 9.87 -0.44
N GLN A 87 8.00 9.49 0.54
CA GLN A 87 7.15 8.31 0.48
C GLN A 87 5.66 8.68 0.42
N VAL A 88 5.16 9.44 1.41
CA VAL A 88 3.74 9.83 1.45
C VAL A 88 3.42 10.74 0.28
N MET A 89 4.22 11.78 0.05
CA MET A 89 4.04 12.73 -1.07
C MET A 89 4.70 12.29 -2.38
N ASN A 90 5.10 11.02 -2.50
CA ASN A 90 5.70 10.52 -3.74
C ASN A 90 4.73 10.68 -4.92
N PRO A 91 5.11 11.31 -6.05
CA PRO A 91 4.19 11.59 -7.15
C PRO A 91 3.53 10.36 -7.77
N VAL A 92 4.22 9.22 -7.83
CA VAL A 92 3.65 7.97 -8.35
C VAL A 92 2.62 7.45 -7.35
N TYR A 93 2.96 7.40 -6.06
CA TYR A 93 2.03 6.95 -5.03
C TYR A 93 0.79 7.84 -4.96
N GLN A 94 0.96 9.16 -5.02
CA GLN A 94 -0.14 10.14 -5.03
C GLN A 94 -1.10 9.91 -6.21
N GLN A 95 -0.59 9.64 -7.42
CA GLN A 95 -1.44 9.30 -8.56
C GLN A 95 -2.17 7.97 -8.39
N VAL A 96 -1.51 6.96 -7.81
CA VAL A 96 -2.16 5.68 -7.51
C VAL A 96 -3.30 5.86 -6.51
N VAL A 97 -3.06 6.54 -5.38
CA VAL A 97 -4.13 6.74 -4.37
C VAL A 97 -5.24 7.63 -4.90
N ASP A 98 -4.93 8.67 -5.68
CA ASP A 98 -5.95 9.53 -6.30
C ASP A 98 -6.82 8.72 -7.28
N HIS A 99 -6.26 7.74 -8.02
CA HIS A 99 -7.01 6.86 -8.92
C HIS A 99 -7.98 5.94 -8.16
N PHE A 100 -7.50 5.26 -7.12
CA PHE A 100 -8.26 4.20 -6.46
C PHE A 100 -9.18 4.67 -5.33
N LEU A 101 -8.88 5.81 -4.70
CA LEU A 101 -9.53 6.21 -3.44
C LEU A 101 -10.24 7.57 -3.50
N THR A 102 -10.16 8.30 -4.62
CA THR A 102 -10.92 9.55 -4.76
C THR A 102 -12.40 9.21 -4.95
N THR A 103 -13.23 9.61 -4.00
CA THR A 103 -14.68 9.43 -4.10
C THR A 103 -15.37 10.73 -4.51
N ARG A 104 -16.46 10.58 -5.27
CA ARG A 104 -17.29 11.70 -5.75
C ARG A 104 -18.74 11.44 -5.44
N SER A 105 -19.43 12.47 -4.98
CA SER A 105 -20.87 12.43 -4.76
C SER A 105 -21.50 13.77 -5.11
N TRP A 106 -22.81 13.77 -5.33
CA TRP A 106 -23.57 14.99 -5.54
C TRP A 106 -24.43 15.28 -4.33
N PHE A 107 -24.53 16.55 -3.97
CA PHE A 107 -25.43 17.02 -2.92
C PHE A 107 -26.12 18.31 -3.37
N TRP A 108 -27.24 18.62 -2.73
CA TRP A 108 -27.97 19.88 -2.96
C TRP A 108 -27.54 20.92 -1.92
N TRP A 109 -27.20 22.12 -2.39
CA TRP A 109 -26.94 23.30 -1.58
C TRP A 109 -28.02 24.33 -1.89
N GLY A 110 -29.15 24.24 -1.19
CA GLY A 110 -30.37 24.97 -1.55
C GLY A 110 -30.91 24.45 -2.89
N THR A 111 -31.00 25.32 -3.89
CA THR A 111 -31.46 24.99 -5.25
C THR A 111 -30.32 24.61 -6.20
N GLU A 112 -29.05 24.65 -5.76
CA GLU A 112 -27.89 24.31 -6.56
C GLU A 112 -27.46 22.87 -6.32
N ARG A 113 -27.21 22.12 -7.40
CA ARG A 113 -26.56 20.80 -7.32
C ARG A 113 -25.05 20.97 -7.38
N LYS A 114 -24.32 20.46 -6.38
CA LYS A 114 -22.85 20.58 -6.26
C LYS A 114 -22.19 19.21 -6.16
N GLU A 115 -20.99 19.11 -6.73
CA GLU A 115 -20.13 17.94 -6.58
C GLU A 115 -19.32 18.07 -5.28
N SER A 116 -19.28 17.00 -4.50
CA SER A 116 -18.33 16.80 -3.42
C SER A 116 -17.27 15.82 -3.88
N VAL A 117 -16.01 16.19 -3.73
CA VAL A 117 -14.85 15.33 -4.03
C VAL A 117 -14.09 15.10 -2.74
N SER A 118 -13.94 13.84 -2.33
CA SER A 118 -13.07 13.48 -1.20
C SER A 118 -11.81 12.81 -1.73
N LYS A 119 -10.67 13.48 -1.53
CA LYS A 119 -9.35 12.90 -1.76
C LYS A 119 -8.97 11.91 -0.65
N PRO A 120 -8.06 10.97 -0.91
CA PRO A 120 -7.58 10.04 0.11
C PRO A 120 -6.87 10.74 1.27
N TYR A 121 -6.96 10.14 2.46
CA TYR A 121 -6.23 10.54 3.66
C TYR A 121 -5.34 9.40 4.13
N LEU A 122 -4.23 9.74 4.77
CA LEU A 122 -3.36 8.76 5.39
C LEU A 122 -4.06 8.14 6.62
N HIS A 123 -4.30 6.83 6.60
CA HIS A 123 -4.92 6.13 7.74
C HIS A 123 -3.90 5.56 8.73
N SER A 124 -2.78 5.00 8.24
CA SER A 124 -1.73 4.38 9.05
C SER A 124 -0.37 4.56 8.39
N CYS A 125 0.66 4.77 9.21
CA CYS A 125 2.05 4.82 8.78
C CYS A 125 2.96 4.28 9.90
N THR A 126 3.67 3.19 9.61
CA THR A 126 4.51 2.48 10.60
C THR A 126 5.76 1.94 9.94
N ALA A 127 6.92 2.15 10.55
CA ALA A 127 8.12 1.38 10.20
C ALA A 127 8.13 0.10 11.01
N MET A 128 8.53 -1.01 10.38
CA MET A 128 8.63 -2.32 11.01
C MET A 128 10.04 -2.87 10.81
N ARG A 129 10.65 -3.34 11.90
CA ARG A 129 11.94 -4.03 11.88
C ARG A 129 11.74 -5.44 12.44
N ILE A 130 11.78 -6.43 11.55
CA ILE A 130 11.57 -7.84 11.87
C ILE A 130 12.94 -8.48 12.12
N GLY A 131 13.18 -8.91 13.35
CA GLY A 131 14.40 -9.60 13.75
C GLY A 131 14.44 -11.09 13.37
N PRO A 132 15.62 -11.72 13.44
CA PRO A 132 15.77 -13.15 13.20
C PRO A 132 14.84 -13.99 14.10
N GLY A 133 14.24 -15.03 13.52
CA GLY A 133 13.30 -15.92 14.24
C GLY A 133 11.84 -15.46 14.21
N GLY A 134 11.54 -14.30 13.61
CA GLY A 134 10.17 -13.84 13.38
C GLY A 134 9.34 -14.86 12.60
N LYS A 135 8.10 -15.08 13.05
CA LYS A 135 7.16 -16.00 12.39
C LYS A 135 6.35 -15.29 11.32
N ALA A 136 5.98 -16.03 10.27
CA ALA A 136 5.07 -15.52 9.24
C ALA A 136 3.71 -15.15 9.84
N GLN A 137 3.18 -14.00 9.44
CA GLN A 137 1.81 -13.62 9.77
C GLN A 137 0.82 -14.49 8.96
N PRO A 138 -0.38 -14.78 9.52
CA PRO A 138 -1.44 -15.42 8.76
C PRO A 138 -1.81 -14.60 7.52
N LEU A 139 -2.33 -15.25 6.47
CA LEU A 139 -2.87 -14.52 5.31
C LEU A 139 -4.06 -13.65 5.75
N HIS A 140 -4.08 -12.40 5.29
CA HIS A 140 -5.13 -11.44 5.58
C HIS A 140 -5.22 -10.40 4.44
N ARG A 141 -6.30 -9.60 4.44
CA ARG A 141 -6.40 -8.35 3.69
C ARG A 141 -6.34 -7.19 4.67
N ASP A 142 -5.53 -6.18 4.39
CA ASP A 142 -5.30 -5.06 5.31
C ASP A 142 -6.56 -4.24 5.61
N ASP A 143 -7.54 -4.25 4.70
CA ASP A 143 -8.76 -3.45 4.85
C ASP A 143 -9.82 -4.06 5.76
N TYR A 144 -9.50 -5.16 6.46
CA TYR A 144 -10.38 -5.76 7.48
C TYR A 144 -10.79 -4.75 8.57
N ILE A 145 -9.94 -3.77 8.87
CA ILE A 145 -10.21 -2.70 9.84
C ILE A 145 -11.27 -1.70 9.36
N SER A 146 -11.46 -1.60 8.05
CA SER A 146 -12.43 -0.69 7.43
C SER A 146 -13.82 -1.34 7.30
N HIS A 147 -13.96 -2.60 7.71
CA HIS A 147 -15.20 -3.38 7.54
C HIS A 147 -15.71 -3.42 6.09
N ASN A 148 -14.79 -3.34 5.12
CA ASN A 148 -15.12 -3.35 3.71
C ASN A 148 -15.54 -4.77 3.27
N ILE A 149 -16.62 -4.88 2.50
CA ILE A 149 -17.11 -6.16 1.98
C ILE A 149 -16.85 -6.18 0.47
N HIS A 150 -15.95 -7.06 0.04
CA HIS A 150 -15.60 -7.23 -1.36
C HIS A 150 -16.57 -8.17 -2.07
N ASN A 151 -17.11 -7.73 -3.20
CA ASN A 151 -17.74 -8.63 -4.15
C ASN A 151 -16.70 -9.17 -5.13
N ASN A 152 -16.87 -10.44 -5.51
CA ASN A 152 -16.07 -11.05 -6.56
C ASN A 152 -16.34 -10.36 -7.91
N ILE A 153 -15.28 -10.05 -8.63
CA ILE A 153 -15.33 -9.50 -9.99
C ILE A 153 -14.40 -10.29 -10.91
N GLU A 154 -14.76 -10.42 -12.18
CA GLU A 154 -13.91 -11.09 -13.18
C GLU A 154 -12.70 -10.21 -13.53
N LYS A 155 -12.96 -8.92 -13.71
CA LYS A 155 -11.97 -7.91 -14.06
C LYS A 155 -12.41 -6.56 -13.51
N TRP A 156 -11.42 -5.74 -13.16
CA TRP A 156 -11.62 -4.35 -12.78
C TRP A 156 -12.29 -3.54 -13.89
N ASP A 157 -13.30 -2.76 -13.50
CA ASP A 157 -13.99 -1.78 -14.31
C ASP A 157 -14.03 -0.43 -13.55
N ASP A 158 -13.49 0.64 -14.16
CA ASP A 158 -13.32 1.92 -13.45
C ASP A 158 -14.64 2.62 -13.10
N GLU A 159 -15.74 2.32 -13.81
CA GLU A 159 -17.04 2.94 -13.53
C GLU A 159 -17.78 2.15 -12.43
N ARG A 160 -17.86 0.83 -12.57
CA ARG A 160 -18.51 -0.06 -11.60
C ARG A 160 -17.77 -0.11 -10.27
N ASP A 161 -16.43 -0.16 -10.29
CA ASP A 161 -15.60 -0.44 -9.11
C ASP A 161 -15.00 0.82 -8.47
N VAL A 162 -15.45 2.01 -8.86
CA VAL A 162 -14.89 3.32 -8.43
C VAL A 162 -14.79 3.50 -6.90
N ASN A 163 -15.64 2.84 -6.11
CA ASN A 163 -15.65 2.92 -4.64
C ASN A 163 -15.37 1.56 -3.97
N ARG A 164 -14.74 0.63 -4.69
CA ARG A 164 -14.50 -0.74 -4.20
C ARG A 164 -13.44 -0.80 -3.11
N GLU A 165 -12.36 -0.04 -3.26
CA GLU A 165 -11.22 -0.08 -2.35
C GLU A 165 -11.36 0.95 -1.23
N SER A 166 -10.96 0.56 -0.03
CA SER A 166 -10.92 1.47 1.13
C SER A 166 -9.50 1.91 1.50
N ALA A 167 -8.47 1.25 0.94
CA ALA A 167 -7.07 1.56 1.21
C ALA A 167 -6.16 1.13 0.05
N VAL A 168 -5.02 1.81 -0.07
CA VAL A 168 -3.89 1.41 -0.93
C VAL A 168 -2.62 1.47 -0.08
N GLY A 169 -1.94 0.35 0.05
CA GLY A 169 -0.67 0.25 0.80
C GLY A 169 0.55 0.59 -0.07
N LEU A 170 1.51 1.32 0.52
CA LEU A 170 2.86 1.46 -0.02
C LEU A 170 3.86 0.83 0.94
N PHE A 171 4.49 -0.26 0.53
CA PHE A 171 5.54 -0.94 1.28
C PHE A 171 6.89 -0.55 0.69
N VAL A 172 7.67 0.23 1.45
CA VAL A 172 9.04 0.62 1.09
C VAL A 172 10.02 -0.28 1.82
N ALA A 173 10.92 -0.92 1.09
CA ALA A 173 11.93 -1.79 1.67
C ALA A 173 13.00 -0.97 2.43
N GLY A 174 13.05 -1.13 3.76
CA GLY A 174 14.10 -0.54 4.61
C GLY A 174 15.42 -1.34 4.62
N SER A 175 15.45 -2.51 4.00
CA SER A 175 16.64 -3.34 3.78
C SER A 175 16.40 -4.28 2.60
N LYS A 176 17.41 -5.05 2.20
CA LYS A 176 17.25 -6.05 1.13
C LYS A 176 16.22 -7.11 1.55
N VAL A 177 15.12 -7.19 0.80
CA VAL A 177 14.06 -8.18 1.03
C VAL A 177 14.38 -9.48 0.28
N THR A 178 14.39 -10.61 0.99
CA THR A 178 14.61 -11.94 0.43
C THR A 178 13.60 -12.94 0.99
N LYS A 179 13.56 -14.16 0.45
CA LYS A 179 12.71 -15.22 1.00
C LYS A 179 13.19 -15.64 2.39
N GLU A 180 14.50 -15.68 2.58
CA GLU A 180 15.18 -16.16 3.79
C GLU A 180 14.97 -15.22 4.98
N ASN A 181 14.86 -13.90 4.74
CA ASN A 181 14.60 -12.92 5.80
C ASN A 181 13.12 -12.55 5.96
N GLY A 182 12.21 -13.32 5.34
CA GLY A 182 10.77 -13.17 5.57
C GLY A 182 10.11 -12.06 4.75
N GLY A 183 10.58 -11.78 3.54
CA GLY A 183 9.92 -10.85 2.64
C GLY A 183 8.43 -11.15 2.43
N THR A 184 7.64 -10.08 2.32
CA THR A 184 6.18 -10.16 2.22
C THR A 184 5.75 -11.13 1.13
N GLN A 185 4.90 -12.07 1.52
CA GLN A 185 4.23 -12.99 0.60
C GLN A 185 2.85 -12.43 0.31
N PHE A 186 2.46 -12.40 -0.96
CA PHE A 186 1.11 -12.01 -1.35
C PHE A 186 0.59 -12.96 -2.44
N LYS A 187 -0.73 -13.17 -2.46
CA LYS A 187 -1.40 -13.94 -3.51
C LYS A 187 -1.92 -12.95 -4.55
N SER A 188 -1.42 -13.04 -5.78
CA SER A 188 -1.90 -12.19 -6.86
C SER A 188 -3.37 -12.50 -7.19
N SER A 189 -4.10 -11.49 -7.64
CA SER A 189 -5.50 -11.59 -8.09
C SER A 189 -6.52 -11.95 -6.99
N THR A 190 -6.09 -12.16 -5.73
CA THR A 190 -7.03 -12.36 -4.62
C THR A 190 -7.66 -11.05 -4.13
N HIS A 191 -7.39 -9.93 -4.78
CA HIS A 191 -8.13 -8.68 -4.58
C HIS A 191 -9.46 -8.70 -5.34
N VAL A 192 -9.54 -9.33 -6.53
CA VAL A 192 -10.77 -9.42 -7.33
C VAL A 192 -11.65 -10.61 -6.98
N THR A 193 -11.07 -11.70 -6.48
CA THR A 193 -11.80 -12.88 -6.03
C THR A 193 -11.35 -13.31 -4.65
N ASP A 194 -12.31 -13.71 -3.81
CA ASP A 194 -11.97 -14.32 -2.52
C ASP A 194 -11.13 -15.58 -2.74
N PRO A 195 -9.96 -15.69 -2.07
CA PRO A 195 -9.23 -16.92 -2.10
C PRO A 195 -10.07 -18.00 -1.41
N PRO A 196 -10.04 -19.26 -1.87
CA PRO A 196 -10.75 -20.35 -1.20
C PRO A 196 -10.18 -20.71 0.19
N TRP A 197 -9.18 -19.95 0.68
CA TRP A 197 -8.16 -20.24 1.70
C TRP A 197 -7.51 -21.62 1.58
#